data_AF-A0A4P9UKI5-F1
#
_entry.id   AF-A0A4P9UKI5-F1
#
_cell.length_a   1.000
_cell.length_b   1.000
_cell.length_c   1.000
_cell.angle_alpha   90.00
_cell.angle_beta   90.00
_cell.angle_gamma   90.00
#
_symmetry.space_group_name_H-M   'P 1'
#
loop_
_entity.id
_entity.type
_entity.pdbx_description
1 polymer ?
#
loop_
_entity_poly.entity_id
_entity_poly.type
_entity_poly.pdbx_seq_one_letter_code
_entity_poly.pdbx_strand_id
1 'polypeptide(L)'
;MWHLIVFAALYLFLPYVVLLIVGFWILYVVIRSIYHAFYPESERAYLERKAKEAEENRKRKEQEEAEAKAKRERAKAENRAWMEREAKKKRKIEVERQQHRDGDQQTTPYTYQIGKHGNESLAIRYGIANQERKVKEYWYYAKGGEQKRNPDRDQVYYEPASTIRLRKTRKVSKDLYEVLLTDFRERKARAIIETGTEYVKTFYPLDDSWFEKHADLEETLNGNNSFTLKELATFHVQKAVGI
;
A
#
# COMPACT_ATOMS: atom_id res chain seq x y z
N MET A 1 -80.21 -24.72 -8.38
CA MET A 1 -81.10 -24.75 -7.20
C MET A 1 -80.39 -25.30 -5.96
N TRP A 2 -79.59 -26.38 -6.06
CA TRP A 2 -78.81 -26.95 -4.95
C TRP A 2 -77.85 -25.97 -4.24
N HIS A 3 -77.10 -25.16 -4.99
CA HIS A 3 -76.17 -24.18 -4.42
C HIS A 3 -76.86 -23.09 -3.56
N LEU A 4 -78.06 -22.64 -3.93
CA LEU A 4 -78.83 -21.65 -3.16
C LEU A 4 -79.32 -22.21 -1.81
N ILE A 5 -79.70 -23.49 -1.77
CA ILE A 5 -80.12 -24.17 -0.54
C ILE A 5 -78.93 -24.39 0.39
N VAL A 6 -77.77 -24.78 -0.15
CA VAL A 6 -76.52 -24.95 0.62
C VAL A 6 -76.03 -23.60 1.18
N PHE A 7 -76.10 -22.52 0.41
CA PHE A 7 -75.75 -21.17 0.89
C PHE A 7 -76.71 -20.68 1.98
N ALA A 8 -78.02 -20.91 1.85
CA ALA A 8 -79.00 -20.55 2.87
C ALA A 8 -78.79 -21.35 4.17
N ALA A 9 -78.49 -22.64 4.07
CA ALA A 9 -78.18 -23.50 5.22
C ALA A 9 -76.88 -23.09 5.93
N LEU A 10 -75.82 -22.77 5.18
CA LEU A 10 -74.55 -22.24 5.72
C LEU A 10 -74.76 -20.90 6.42
N TYR A 11 -75.57 -20.00 5.84
CA TYR A 11 -75.86 -18.69 6.43
C TYR A 11 -76.65 -18.79 7.75
N LEU A 12 -77.50 -19.82 7.88
CA LEU A 12 -78.19 -20.14 9.13
C LEU A 12 -77.27 -20.77 10.18
N PHE A 13 -76.25 -21.55 9.77
CA PHE A 13 -75.32 -22.23 10.68
C PHE A 13 -74.16 -21.35 11.18
N LEU A 14 -73.68 -20.44 10.32
CA LEU A 14 -72.55 -19.54 10.63
C LEU A 14 -72.73 -18.71 11.92
N PRO A 15 -73.89 -18.07 12.20
CA PRO A 15 -74.07 -17.31 13.45
C PRO A 15 -74.04 -18.20 14.68
N TYR A 16 -74.46 -19.47 14.59
CA TYR A 16 -74.37 -20.42 15.69
C TYR A 16 -72.92 -20.81 16.00
N VAL A 17 -72.08 -21.01 14.98
CA VAL A 17 -70.65 -21.29 15.16
C VAL A 17 -69.93 -20.07 15.76
N VAL A 18 -70.23 -18.86 15.28
CA VAL A 18 -69.68 -17.62 15.84
C VAL A 18 -70.11 -17.42 17.29
N LEU A 19 -71.38 -17.68 17.63
CA LEU A 19 -71.88 -17.63 19.00
C LEU A 19 -71.18 -18.63 19.91
N LEU A 20 -70.85 -19.83 19.42
CA LEU A 20 -70.06 -20.80 20.20
C LEU A 20 -68.64 -20.31 20.45
N ILE A 21 -67.94 -19.75 19.44
CA ILE A 21 -66.58 -19.23 19.60
C ILE A 21 -66.56 -18.05 20.58
N VAL A 22 -67.52 -17.12 20.44
CA VAL A 22 -67.67 -15.98 21.35
C VAL A 22 -68.04 -16.46 22.75
N GLY A 23 -68.94 -17.44 22.88
CA GLY A 23 -69.30 -18.06 24.15
C GLY A 23 -68.11 -18.71 24.85
N PHE A 24 -67.28 -19.47 24.12
CA PHE A 24 -66.04 -20.06 24.65
C PHE A 24 -65.02 -18.99 25.06
N TRP A 25 -64.91 -17.91 24.31
CA TRP A 25 -63.99 -16.80 24.65
C TRP A 25 -64.46 -16.06 25.91
N ILE A 26 -65.76 -15.76 26.01
CA ILE A 26 -66.36 -15.16 27.22
C ILE A 26 -66.16 -16.11 28.42
N LEU A 27 -66.45 -17.40 28.24
CA LEU A 27 -66.26 -18.40 29.29
C LEU A 27 -64.79 -18.48 29.73
N TYR A 28 -63.84 -18.46 28.80
CA TYR A 28 -62.41 -18.42 29.10
C TYR A 28 -62.00 -17.18 29.89
N VAL A 29 -62.48 -15.99 29.49
CA VAL A 29 -62.22 -14.73 30.20
C VAL A 29 -62.83 -14.75 31.61
N VAL A 30 -64.05 -15.25 31.76
CA VAL A 30 -64.75 -15.36 33.06
C VAL A 30 -64.07 -16.39 33.96
N ILE A 31 -63.76 -17.60 33.47
CA ILE A 31 -63.04 -18.62 34.23
C ILE A 31 -61.67 -18.09 34.64
N ARG A 32 -60.95 -17.40 33.75
CA ARG A 32 -59.65 -16.78 34.06
C ARG A 32 -59.78 -15.69 35.13
N SER A 33 -60.81 -14.84 35.03
CA SER A 33 -61.12 -13.82 36.04
C SER A 33 -61.43 -14.43 37.41
N ILE A 34 -62.26 -15.48 37.45
CA ILE A 34 -62.59 -16.22 38.68
C ILE A 34 -61.35 -16.93 39.22
N TYR A 35 -60.55 -17.57 38.37
CA TYR A 35 -59.30 -18.22 38.76
C TYR A 35 -58.30 -17.22 39.37
N HIS A 36 -58.16 -16.03 38.81
CA HIS A 36 -57.35 -14.94 39.38
C HIS A 36 -57.93 -14.37 40.68
N ALA A 37 -59.25 -14.34 40.83
CA ALA A 37 -59.92 -13.92 42.07
C ALA A 37 -59.77 -14.96 43.21
N PHE A 38 -59.76 -16.25 42.89
CA PHE A 38 -59.62 -17.34 43.87
C PHE A 38 -58.15 -17.73 44.16
N TYR A 39 -57.21 -17.50 43.23
CA TYR A 39 -55.78 -17.79 43.39
C TYR A 39 -54.89 -16.54 43.14
N PRO A 40 -55.05 -15.45 43.92
CA PRO A 40 -54.28 -14.21 43.73
C PRO A 40 -52.77 -14.38 43.94
N GLU A 41 -52.34 -15.42 44.65
CA GLU A 41 -50.94 -15.77 44.85
C GLU A 41 -50.24 -16.24 43.57
N SER A 42 -50.96 -16.93 42.68
CA SER A 42 -50.40 -17.47 41.43
C SER A 42 -50.08 -16.38 40.40
N GLU A 43 -50.94 -15.36 40.32
CA GLU A 43 -50.72 -14.18 39.47
C GLU A 43 -49.58 -13.32 39.99
N ARG A 44 -49.54 -13.09 41.31
CA ARG A 44 -48.44 -12.36 41.96
C ARG A 44 -47.11 -13.07 41.74
N ALA A 45 -47.06 -14.40 41.92
CA ALA A 45 -45.86 -15.19 41.68
C ALA A 45 -45.41 -15.18 40.21
N TYR A 46 -46.35 -15.20 39.25
CA TYR A 46 -46.04 -15.07 37.83
C TYR A 46 -45.47 -13.69 37.47
N LEU A 47 -46.11 -12.62 37.96
CA LEU A 47 -45.65 -11.25 37.75
C LEU A 47 -44.28 -11.00 38.41
N GLU A 48 -44.05 -11.54 39.60
CA GLU A 48 -42.77 -11.45 40.31
C GLU A 48 -41.66 -12.20 39.56
N ARG A 49 -41.93 -13.41 39.04
CA ARG A 49 -40.97 -14.13 38.18
C ARG A 49 -40.64 -13.35 36.92
N LYS A 50 -41.66 -12.79 36.25
CA LYS A 50 -41.48 -11.98 35.04
C LYS A 50 -40.70 -10.69 35.32
N ALA A 51 -40.93 -10.07 36.48
CA ALA A 51 -40.18 -8.90 36.93
C ALA A 51 -38.71 -9.25 37.22
N LYS A 52 -38.45 -10.36 37.92
CA LYS A 52 -37.09 -10.88 38.19
C LYS A 52 -36.35 -11.21 36.90
N GLU A 53 -36.99 -11.92 35.97
CA GLU A 53 -36.41 -12.25 34.66
C GLU A 53 -36.13 -10.99 33.83
N ALA A 54 -37.00 -9.98 33.89
CA ALA A 54 -36.77 -8.70 33.22
C ALA A 54 -35.59 -7.94 33.86
N GLU A 55 -35.44 -7.97 35.18
CA GLU A 55 -34.31 -7.37 35.89
C GLU A 55 -32.99 -8.09 35.60
N GLU A 56 -32.98 -9.43 35.61
CA GLU A 56 -31.81 -10.24 35.24
C GLU A 56 -31.40 -10.01 33.79
N ASN A 57 -32.35 -9.97 32.86
CA ASN A 57 -32.06 -9.67 31.46
C ASN A 57 -31.52 -8.24 31.26
N ARG A 58 -31.98 -7.26 32.05
CA ARG A 58 -31.41 -5.90 32.05
C ARG A 58 -29.96 -5.92 32.53
N LYS A 59 -29.69 -6.55 33.68
CA LYS A 59 -28.34 -6.69 34.23
C LYS A 59 -27.40 -7.40 33.25
N ARG A 60 -27.86 -8.46 32.58
CA ARG A 60 -27.07 -9.17 31.58
C ARG A 60 -26.75 -8.29 30.36
N LYS A 61 -27.74 -7.55 29.84
CA LYS A 61 -27.52 -6.60 28.74
C LYS A 61 -26.55 -5.49 29.12
N GLU A 62 -26.68 -4.92 30.32
CA GLU A 62 -25.76 -3.90 30.83
C GLU A 62 -24.32 -4.45 30.95
N GLN A 63 -24.16 -5.69 31.43
CA GLN A 63 -22.87 -6.37 31.47
C GLN A 63 -22.30 -6.63 30.07
N GLU A 64 -23.10 -7.17 29.15
CA GLU A 64 -22.69 -7.43 27.76
C GLU A 64 -22.29 -6.12 27.04
N GLU A 65 -23.03 -5.03 27.25
CA GLU A 65 -22.69 -3.71 26.68
C GLU A 65 -21.42 -3.13 27.30
N ALA A 66 -21.24 -3.26 28.62
CA ALA A 66 -20.02 -2.83 29.31
C ALA A 66 -18.79 -3.63 28.83
N GLU A 67 -18.90 -4.95 28.68
CA GLU A 67 -17.84 -5.80 28.13
C GLU A 67 -17.54 -5.48 26.67
N ALA A 68 -18.56 -5.27 25.84
CA ALA A 68 -18.39 -4.88 24.45
C ALA A 68 -17.70 -3.52 24.32
N LYS A 69 -18.06 -2.55 25.18
CA LYS A 69 -17.41 -1.24 25.24
C LYS A 69 -15.95 -1.38 25.68
N ALA A 70 -15.68 -2.12 26.75
CA ALA A 70 -14.32 -2.37 27.24
C ALA A 70 -13.45 -3.07 26.19
N LYS A 71 -14.00 -4.07 25.47
CA LYS A 71 -13.30 -4.77 24.38
C LYS A 71 -12.99 -3.83 23.21
N ARG A 72 -13.93 -2.96 22.83
CA ARG A 72 -13.73 -1.94 21.79
C ARG A 72 -12.66 -0.93 22.18
N GLU A 73 -12.65 -0.49 23.44
CA GLU A 73 -11.65 0.45 23.95
C GLU A 73 -10.25 -0.18 23.98
N ARG A 74 -10.12 -1.43 24.45
CA ARG A 74 -8.87 -2.19 24.40
C ARG A 74 -8.35 -2.35 22.97
N ALA A 75 -9.21 -2.78 22.04
CA ALA A 75 -8.84 -2.92 20.63
C ALA A 75 -8.38 -1.59 20.00
N LYS A 76 -9.04 -0.47 20.34
CA LYS A 76 -8.62 0.87 19.91
C LYS A 76 -7.26 1.26 20.49
N ALA A 77 -7.03 0.99 21.79
CA ALA A 77 -5.77 1.28 22.45
C ALA A 77 -4.61 0.45 21.86
N GLU A 78 -4.84 -0.84 21.63
CA GLU A 78 -3.86 -1.74 20.99
C GLU A 78 -3.51 -1.29 19.57
N ASN A 79 -4.50 -0.94 18.75
CA ASN A 79 -4.26 -0.44 17.41
C ASN A 79 -3.44 0.87 17.43
N ARG A 80 -3.77 1.81 18.33
CA ARG A 80 -2.98 3.04 18.52
C ARG A 80 -1.54 2.74 18.90
N ALA A 81 -1.33 1.83 19.85
CA ALA A 81 0.00 1.43 20.28
C ALA A 81 0.79 0.73 19.15
N TRP A 82 0.13 -0.09 18.33
CA TRP A 82 0.74 -0.71 17.16
C TRP A 82 1.16 0.34 16.12
N MET A 83 0.27 1.27 15.77
CA MET A 83 0.57 2.37 14.85
C MET A 83 1.73 3.24 15.33
N GLU A 84 1.80 3.55 16.62
CA GLU A 84 2.89 4.32 17.21
C GLU A 84 4.24 3.57 17.13
N ARG A 85 4.24 2.27 17.42
CA ARG A 85 5.44 1.42 17.28
C ARG A 85 5.93 1.37 15.84
N GLU A 86 5.03 1.19 14.88
CA GLU A 86 5.37 1.18 13.46
C GLU A 86 5.88 2.55 13.00
N ALA A 87 5.25 3.64 13.42
CA ALA A 87 5.72 5.00 13.12
C ALA A 87 7.12 5.26 13.70
N LYS A 88 7.39 4.80 14.93
CA LYS A 88 8.70 4.93 15.58
C LYS A 88 9.78 4.14 14.84
N LYS A 89 9.47 2.91 14.40
CA LYS A 89 10.38 2.09 13.57
C LYS A 89 10.69 2.80 12.24
N LYS A 90 9.67 3.29 11.53
CA LYS A 90 9.85 4.02 10.27
C LYS A 90 10.72 5.26 10.44
N ARG A 91 10.50 6.04 11.51
CA ARG A 91 11.34 7.20 11.85
C ARG A 91 12.79 6.80 12.10
N LYS A 92 13.03 5.70 12.83
CA LYS A 92 14.38 5.21 13.10
C LYS A 92 15.10 4.80 11.81
N ILE A 93 14.43 4.04 10.94
CA ILE A 93 14.96 3.62 9.63
C ILE A 93 15.28 4.86 8.77
N GLU A 94 14.40 5.86 8.75
CA GLU A 94 14.62 7.08 7.99
C GLU A 94 15.83 7.88 8.51
N VAL A 95 16.00 7.97 9.84
CA VAL A 95 17.17 8.64 10.43
C VAL A 95 18.46 7.90 10.09
N GLU A 96 18.48 6.57 10.19
CA GLU A 96 19.64 5.76 9.80
C GLU A 96 19.98 5.94 8.31
N ARG A 97 18.94 5.98 7.46
CA ARG A 97 19.07 6.23 6.02
C ARG A 97 19.63 7.62 5.72
N GLN A 98 19.15 8.66 6.40
CA GLN A 98 19.64 10.03 6.26
C GLN A 98 21.10 10.15 6.70
N GLN A 99 21.45 9.58 7.86
CA GLN A 99 22.82 9.57 8.35
C GLN A 99 23.78 8.88 7.37
N HIS A 100 23.35 7.75 6.79
CA HIS A 100 24.15 7.04 5.78
C HIS A 100 24.27 7.83 4.46
N ARG A 101 23.18 8.44 3.99
CA ARG A 101 23.16 9.25 2.76
C ARG A 101 24.01 10.51 2.87
N ASP A 102 23.86 11.24 3.97
CA ASP A 102 24.45 12.57 4.17
C ASP A 102 25.85 12.51 4.79
N GLY A 103 26.29 11.32 5.21
CA GLY A 103 27.67 11.09 5.62
C GLY A 103 28.67 11.48 4.53
N ASP A 104 29.77 12.13 4.94
CA ASP A 104 30.87 12.51 4.05
C ASP A 104 31.62 11.28 3.49
N GLN A 105 31.62 10.20 4.26
CA GLN A 105 32.14 8.90 3.88
C GLN A 105 31.10 7.82 4.18
N GLN A 106 31.03 6.82 3.31
CA GLN A 106 30.12 5.70 3.42
C GLN A 106 30.91 4.41 3.49
N THR A 107 30.57 3.55 4.45
CA THR A 107 31.15 2.21 4.54
C THR A 107 30.54 1.27 3.51
N THR A 108 29.22 1.31 3.38
CA THR A 108 28.44 0.56 2.39
C THR A 108 27.97 1.45 1.24
N PRO A 109 27.83 0.92 0.01
CA PRO A 109 27.28 1.68 -1.11
C PRO A 109 25.83 2.11 -0.88
N TYR A 110 25.46 3.28 -1.41
CA TYR A 110 24.10 3.82 -1.43
C TYR A 110 23.60 3.96 -2.87
N THR A 111 22.30 3.79 -3.07
CA THR A 111 21.65 3.96 -4.38
C THR A 111 21.14 5.38 -4.51
N TYR A 112 21.72 6.14 -5.43
CA TYR A 112 21.27 7.49 -5.75
C TYR A 112 20.46 7.50 -7.04
N GLN A 113 19.54 8.44 -7.15
CA GLN A 113 18.91 8.80 -8.42
C GLN A 113 19.91 9.54 -9.30
N ILE A 114 19.78 9.38 -10.61
CA ILE A 114 20.64 10.04 -11.60
C ILE A 114 19.80 10.41 -12.82
N GLY A 115 19.91 11.67 -13.23
CA GLY A 115 19.18 12.20 -14.37
C GLY A 115 19.99 12.10 -15.65
N LYS A 116 19.40 12.62 -16.73
CA LYS A 116 20.01 12.66 -18.06
C LYS A 116 21.43 13.25 -18.02
N HIS A 117 21.58 14.46 -17.49
CA HIS A 117 22.87 15.16 -17.43
C HIS A 117 23.92 14.42 -16.57
N GLY A 118 23.49 13.79 -15.47
CA GLY A 118 24.38 12.96 -14.64
C GLY A 118 24.92 11.76 -15.43
N ASN A 119 24.04 11.07 -16.17
CA ASN A 119 24.46 9.95 -17.02
C ASN A 119 25.36 10.39 -18.18
N GLU A 120 25.09 11.54 -18.80
CA GLU A 120 25.88 12.09 -19.91
C GLU A 120 27.29 12.48 -19.45
N SER A 121 27.39 13.20 -18.33
CA SER A 121 28.69 13.57 -17.74
C SER A 121 29.49 12.33 -17.33
N LEU A 122 28.83 11.30 -16.79
CA LEU A 122 29.47 10.01 -16.49
C LEU A 122 30.00 9.32 -17.76
N ALA A 123 29.23 9.32 -18.83
CA ALA A 123 29.62 8.75 -20.11
C ALA A 123 30.80 9.50 -20.73
N ILE A 124 30.74 10.82 -20.79
CA ILE A 124 31.78 11.65 -21.43
C ILE A 124 33.07 11.75 -20.63
N ARG A 125 33.00 11.77 -19.29
CA ARG A 125 34.19 12.00 -18.44
C ARG A 125 34.87 10.70 -18.04
N TYR A 126 34.15 9.59 -18.04
CA TYR A 126 34.64 8.29 -17.58
C TYR A 126 34.47 7.14 -18.59
N GLY A 127 33.79 7.36 -19.72
CA GLY A 127 33.49 6.30 -20.68
C GLY A 127 32.54 5.25 -20.11
N ILE A 128 31.65 5.63 -19.18
CA ILE A 128 30.72 4.71 -18.53
C ILE A 128 29.29 5.01 -18.97
N ALA A 129 28.70 4.09 -19.73
CA ALA A 129 27.28 4.16 -20.08
C ALA A 129 26.44 3.47 -19.00
N ASN A 130 25.81 4.27 -18.13
CA ASN A 130 24.91 3.74 -17.11
C ASN A 130 23.53 3.42 -17.72
N GLN A 131 23.28 2.12 -17.95
CA GLN A 131 22.09 1.65 -18.64
C GLN A 131 21.41 0.50 -17.89
N GLU A 132 20.09 0.45 -17.97
CA GLU A 132 19.28 -0.63 -17.44
C GLU A 132 18.72 -1.50 -18.57
N ARG A 133 18.72 -2.82 -18.36
CA ARG A 133 18.15 -3.79 -19.29
C ARG A 133 16.63 -3.78 -19.14
N LYS A 134 15.93 -3.45 -20.22
CA LYS A 134 14.47 -3.57 -20.34
C LYS A 134 14.10 -4.69 -21.30
N VAL A 135 12.92 -5.26 -21.08
CA VAL A 135 12.36 -6.32 -21.91
C VAL A 135 10.99 -5.86 -22.40
N LYS A 136 10.85 -5.67 -23.71
CA LYS A 136 9.57 -5.37 -24.36
C LYS A 136 8.87 -6.69 -24.66
N GLU A 137 7.83 -6.98 -23.90
CA GLU A 137 7.08 -8.23 -24.02
C GLU A 137 6.38 -8.31 -25.38
N TYR A 138 6.49 -9.47 -26.03
CA TYR A 138 5.78 -9.74 -27.27
C TYR A 138 4.47 -10.49 -27.00
N TRP A 139 3.37 -9.85 -27.36
CA TRP A 139 2.03 -10.38 -27.26
C TRP A 139 1.45 -10.62 -28.65
N TYR A 140 0.73 -11.73 -28.83
CA TYR A 140 0.06 -12.10 -30.07
C TYR A 140 -1.32 -12.69 -29.79
N TYR A 141 -2.18 -12.71 -30.81
CA TYR A 141 -3.49 -13.37 -30.72
C TYR A 141 -3.39 -14.78 -31.32
N ALA A 142 -3.73 -15.78 -30.52
CA ALA A 142 -3.81 -17.17 -30.96
C ALA A 142 -5.12 -17.42 -31.73
N LYS A 143 -5.18 -18.55 -32.45
CA LYS A 143 -6.43 -19.01 -33.07
C LYS A 143 -7.51 -19.13 -31.97
N GLY A 144 -8.63 -18.43 -32.16
CA GLY A 144 -9.69 -18.31 -31.14
C GLY A 144 -9.73 -16.95 -30.42
N GLY A 145 -8.84 -16.01 -30.73
CA GLY A 145 -8.88 -14.65 -30.20
C GLY A 145 -8.25 -14.47 -28.81
N GLU A 146 -7.66 -15.51 -28.24
CA GLU A 146 -6.92 -15.44 -26.97
C GLU A 146 -5.59 -14.71 -27.13
N GLN A 147 -5.34 -13.70 -26.30
CA GLN A 147 -4.04 -13.04 -26.24
C GLN A 147 -3.04 -13.95 -25.51
N LYS A 148 -1.95 -14.33 -26.18
CA LYS A 148 -0.86 -15.15 -25.61
C LYS A 148 0.46 -14.37 -25.69
N ARG A 149 1.30 -14.54 -24.67
CA ARG A 149 2.68 -14.02 -24.65
C ARG A 149 3.61 -15.04 -25.29
N ASN A 150 4.57 -14.56 -26.08
CA ASN A 150 5.68 -15.39 -26.56
C ASN A 150 7.00 -14.85 -26.01
N PRO A 151 7.54 -15.43 -24.92
CA PRO A 151 8.81 -15.00 -24.32
C PRO A 151 10.01 -15.06 -25.29
N ASP A 152 10.00 -15.97 -26.27
CA ASP A 152 11.09 -16.13 -27.24
C ASP A 152 11.21 -14.95 -28.21
N ARG A 153 10.13 -14.16 -28.34
CA ARG A 153 10.08 -12.95 -29.18
C ARG A 153 10.18 -11.66 -28.38
N ASP A 154 10.40 -11.74 -27.07
CA ASP A 154 10.59 -10.57 -26.24
C ASP A 154 11.85 -9.81 -26.70
N GLN A 155 11.71 -8.51 -26.96
CA GLN A 155 12.82 -7.68 -27.43
C GLN A 155 13.54 -7.09 -26.22
N VAL A 156 14.83 -7.41 -26.07
CA VAL A 156 15.69 -6.80 -25.05
C VAL A 156 16.28 -5.49 -25.58
N TYR A 157 16.17 -4.43 -24.80
CA TYR A 157 16.75 -3.13 -25.13
C TYR A 157 17.31 -2.46 -23.86
N TYR A 158 18.12 -1.42 -24.04
CA TYR A 158 18.82 -0.75 -22.94
C TYR A 158 18.44 0.73 -22.92
N GLU A 159 17.99 1.19 -21.76
CA GLU A 159 17.65 2.61 -21.52
C GLU A 159 18.64 3.22 -20.51
N PRO A 160 18.84 4.55 -20.50
CA PRO A 160 19.53 5.24 -19.42
C PRO A 160 18.97 4.85 -18.05
N ALA A 161 19.82 4.35 -17.16
CA ALA A 161 19.36 4.00 -15.83
C ALA A 161 19.02 5.27 -15.02
N SER A 162 17.92 5.22 -14.27
CA SER A 162 17.47 6.31 -13.40
C SER A 162 18.15 6.31 -12.03
N THR A 163 18.93 5.28 -11.74
CA THR A 163 19.67 5.13 -10.49
C THR A 163 21.11 4.70 -10.74
N ILE A 164 21.97 4.95 -9.77
CA ILE A 164 23.35 4.49 -9.74
C ILE A 164 23.75 4.13 -8.32
N ARG A 165 24.46 3.01 -8.16
CA ARG A 165 24.99 2.59 -6.86
C ARG A 165 26.44 3.02 -6.70
N LEU A 166 26.69 3.87 -5.71
CA LEU A 166 28.02 4.39 -5.43
C LEU A 166 28.30 4.47 -3.94
N ARG A 167 29.58 4.55 -3.58
CA ARG A 167 30.05 4.72 -2.20
C ARG A 167 30.88 5.99 -2.10
N LYS A 168 30.46 6.94 -1.28
CA LYS A 168 31.29 8.11 -0.94
C LYS A 168 32.53 7.67 -0.17
N THR A 169 33.70 8.06 -0.64
CA THR A 169 34.99 7.74 -0.01
C THR A 169 35.61 8.93 0.69
N ARG A 170 35.44 10.13 0.13
CA ARG A 170 35.99 11.36 0.68
C ARG A 170 35.20 12.57 0.17
N LYS A 171 35.01 13.57 1.03
CA LYS A 171 34.52 14.89 0.63
C LYS A 171 35.67 15.73 0.09
N VAL A 172 35.50 16.27 -1.12
CA VAL A 172 36.49 17.15 -1.78
C VAL A 172 36.13 18.62 -1.56
N SER A 173 34.86 18.97 -1.74
CA SER A 173 34.34 20.32 -1.48
C SER A 173 32.90 20.24 -0.96
N LYS A 174 32.18 21.37 -0.88
CA LYS A 174 30.83 21.46 -0.28
C LYS A 174 29.88 20.34 -0.72
N ASP A 175 29.75 20.15 -2.03
CA ASP A 175 28.85 19.16 -2.64
C ASP A 175 29.61 18.15 -3.53
N LEU A 176 30.94 18.22 -3.58
CA LEU A 176 31.77 17.36 -4.41
C LEU A 176 32.38 16.24 -3.57
N TYR A 177 32.14 15.00 -3.98
CA TYR A 177 32.64 13.80 -3.30
C TYR A 177 33.42 12.93 -4.26
N GLU A 178 34.50 12.33 -3.77
CA GLU A 178 35.11 11.17 -4.41
C GLU A 178 34.29 9.93 -4.09
N VAL A 179 33.95 9.19 -5.14
CA VAL A 179 33.04 8.05 -5.06
C VAL A 179 33.64 6.84 -5.75
N LEU A 180 33.25 5.65 -5.28
CA LEU A 180 33.49 4.38 -5.95
C LEU A 180 32.18 3.88 -6.56
N LEU A 181 32.20 3.66 -7.87
CA LEU A 181 31.07 3.18 -8.64
C LEU A 181 30.97 1.66 -8.52
N THR A 182 30.07 1.18 -7.66
CA THR A 182 30.02 -0.25 -7.27
C THR A 182 29.63 -1.15 -8.45
N ASP A 183 28.65 -0.71 -9.24
CA ASP A 183 28.17 -1.46 -10.41
C ASP A 183 29.21 -1.48 -11.56
N PHE A 184 30.25 -0.65 -11.46
CA PHE A 184 31.27 -0.45 -12.49
C PHE A 184 32.68 -0.79 -11.97
N ARG A 185 32.83 -1.96 -11.32
CA ARG A 185 34.12 -2.50 -10.82
C ARG A 185 34.86 -1.54 -9.88
N GLU A 186 34.12 -0.85 -9.01
CA GLU A 186 34.67 0.14 -8.07
C GLU A 186 35.52 1.22 -8.73
N ARG A 187 35.20 1.61 -9.98
CA ARG A 187 35.88 2.71 -10.63
C ARG A 187 35.73 3.99 -9.82
N LYS A 188 36.84 4.70 -9.63
CA LYS A 188 36.89 6.00 -8.95
C LYS A 188 36.29 7.09 -9.85
N ALA A 189 35.43 7.92 -9.27
CA ALA A 189 34.88 9.09 -9.91
C ALA A 189 34.70 10.24 -8.90
N ARG A 190 34.44 11.45 -9.38
CA ARG A 190 33.98 12.57 -8.55
C ARG A 190 32.54 12.90 -8.91
N ALA A 191 31.66 12.95 -7.91
CA ALA A 191 30.24 13.21 -8.08
C ALA A 191 29.82 14.45 -7.29
N ILE A 192 28.97 15.28 -7.89
CA ILE A 192 28.28 16.35 -7.19
C ILE A 192 26.98 15.80 -6.62
N ILE A 193 26.89 15.77 -5.29
CA ILE A 193 25.74 15.29 -4.52
C ILE A 193 25.42 16.35 -3.48
N GLU A 194 24.30 17.05 -3.66
CA GLU A 194 23.87 18.09 -2.72
C GLU A 194 23.42 17.44 -1.40
N THR A 195 23.89 17.98 -0.28
CA THR A 195 23.56 17.43 1.05
C THR A 195 22.04 17.45 1.28
N GLY A 196 21.48 16.34 1.77
CA GLY A 196 20.03 16.20 1.93
C GLY A 196 19.30 15.67 0.70
N THR A 197 19.98 15.53 -0.44
CA THR A 197 19.39 15.02 -1.69
C THR A 197 19.80 13.57 -1.95
N GLU A 198 18.93 12.83 -2.63
CA GLU A 198 19.17 11.44 -3.05
C GLU A 198 19.56 11.37 -4.52
N TYR A 199 20.17 12.44 -5.04
CA TYR A 199 20.38 12.63 -6.47
C TYR A 199 21.82 13.01 -6.78
N VAL A 200 22.39 12.37 -7.81
CA VAL A 200 23.68 12.77 -8.39
C VAL A 200 23.42 13.80 -9.47
N LYS A 201 23.93 15.01 -9.25
CA LYS A 201 23.74 16.14 -10.17
C LYS A 201 24.54 15.98 -11.45
N THR A 202 25.82 15.71 -11.30
CA THR A 202 26.79 15.59 -12.39
C THR A 202 28.05 14.92 -11.86
N PHE A 203 28.91 14.41 -12.75
CA PHE A 203 30.20 13.83 -12.40
C PHE A 203 31.33 14.72 -12.85
N TYR A 204 32.22 15.16 -11.98
CA TYR A 204 33.42 15.90 -12.36
C TYR A 204 34.57 14.97 -12.72
N PRO A 205 35.52 15.36 -13.61
CA PRO A 205 36.75 14.61 -13.83
C PRO A 205 37.59 14.48 -12.55
N LEU A 206 38.47 13.46 -12.49
CA LEU A 206 39.40 13.27 -11.36
C LEU A 206 40.54 14.30 -11.33
N ASP A 207 40.90 14.84 -12.49
CA ASP A 207 41.98 15.81 -12.66
C ASP A 207 41.41 17.02 -13.42
N ASP A 208 41.67 18.22 -12.93
CA ASP A 208 41.18 19.45 -13.53
C ASP A 208 41.82 19.70 -14.91
N SER A 209 43.03 19.16 -15.16
CA SER A 209 43.67 19.20 -16.49
C SER A 209 42.88 18.46 -17.57
N TRP A 210 41.90 17.63 -17.18
CA TRP A 210 41.01 16.92 -18.10
C TRP A 210 40.21 17.90 -18.97
N PHE A 211 39.75 19.02 -18.41
CA PHE A 211 38.97 20.02 -19.16
C PHE A 211 39.80 20.69 -20.25
N GLU A 212 41.09 20.91 -20.01
CA GLU A 212 42.00 21.48 -21.00
C GLU A 212 42.34 20.47 -22.11
N LYS A 213 42.60 19.22 -21.73
CA LYS A 213 42.99 18.14 -22.67
C LYS A 213 41.84 17.64 -23.54
N HIS A 214 40.62 17.68 -23.02
CA HIS A 214 39.43 17.14 -23.64
C HIS A 214 38.30 18.17 -23.72
N ALA A 215 38.65 19.42 -23.99
CA ALA A 215 37.68 20.51 -24.15
C ALA A 215 36.62 20.19 -25.22
N ASP A 216 37.01 19.46 -26.27
CA ASP A 216 36.12 18.98 -27.34
C ASP A 216 35.06 17.99 -26.83
N LEU A 217 35.41 17.12 -25.87
CA LEU A 217 34.47 16.24 -25.20
C LEU A 217 33.45 17.02 -24.35
N GLU A 218 33.89 18.05 -23.65
CA GLU A 218 33.00 18.89 -22.83
C GLU A 218 32.08 19.75 -23.71
N GLU A 219 32.57 20.28 -24.83
CA GLU A 219 31.74 20.98 -25.82
C GLU A 219 30.63 20.05 -26.35
N THR A 220 30.94 18.76 -26.53
CA THR A 220 29.97 17.76 -26.96
C THR A 220 28.84 17.53 -25.93
N LEU A 221 29.02 17.88 -24.65
CA LEU A 221 27.94 17.89 -23.67
C LEU A 221 27.05 19.15 -23.78
N ASN A 222 27.65 20.29 -24.15
CA ASN A 222 26.98 21.58 -24.19
C ASN A 222 26.16 21.75 -25.48
N GLY A 223 24.89 21.34 -25.45
CA GLY A 223 23.94 21.56 -26.55
C GLY A 223 23.60 20.30 -27.36
N ASN A 224 24.07 19.14 -26.91
CA ASN A 224 23.81 17.88 -27.57
C ASN A 224 22.60 17.15 -26.97
N ASN A 225 21.56 16.98 -27.77
CA ASN A 225 20.40 16.17 -27.43
C ASN A 225 20.26 14.90 -28.29
N SER A 226 21.15 14.70 -29.26
CA SER A 226 21.03 13.64 -30.27
C SER A 226 21.84 12.40 -29.92
N PHE A 227 22.93 12.52 -29.15
CA PHE A 227 23.77 11.39 -28.83
C PHE A 227 23.18 10.53 -27.70
N THR A 228 23.26 9.22 -27.88
CA THR A 228 22.97 8.22 -26.85
C THR A 228 24.13 8.11 -25.86
N LEU A 229 23.85 7.63 -24.64
CA LEU A 229 24.90 7.40 -23.62
C LEU A 229 26.03 6.49 -24.12
N LYS A 230 25.70 5.51 -24.96
CA LYS A 230 26.68 4.60 -25.54
C LYS A 230 27.62 5.31 -26.51
N GLU A 231 27.08 6.20 -27.35
CA GLU A 231 27.88 7.00 -28.28
C GLU A 231 28.78 7.97 -27.53
N LEU A 232 28.26 8.65 -26.51
CA LEU A 232 29.05 9.53 -25.63
C LEU A 232 30.21 8.76 -24.95
N ALA A 233 29.93 7.59 -24.38
CA ALA A 233 30.96 6.76 -23.76
C ALA A 233 31.99 6.26 -24.77
N THR A 234 31.56 5.91 -25.98
CA THR A 234 32.46 5.51 -27.07
C THR A 234 33.36 6.67 -27.50
N PHE A 235 32.79 7.87 -27.60
CA PHE A 235 33.52 9.08 -27.97
C PHE A 235 34.60 9.42 -26.93
N HIS A 236 34.30 9.27 -25.63
CA HIS A 236 35.31 9.35 -24.57
C HIS A 236 36.44 8.36 -24.80
N VAL A 237 36.14 7.08 -25.02
CA VAL A 237 37.16 6.04 -25.19
C VAL A 237 38.06 6.35 -26.39
N GLN A 238 37.48 6.76 -27.52
CA GLN A 238 38.24 7.14 -28.72
C GLN A 238 39.20 8.30 -28.48
N LYS A 239 38.77 9.32 -27.72
CA LYS A 239 39.56 10.54 -27.48
C LYS A 239 40.54 10.45 -26.31
N ALA A 240 40.16 9.76 -25.25
CA ALA A 240 40.94 9.71 -24.01
C ALA A 240 41.89 8.52 -23.92
N VAL A 241 41.53 7.38 -24.51
CA VAL A 241 42.37 6.17 -24.48
C VAL A 241 43.26 6.09 -25.73
N GLY A 242 42.78 6.60 -26.87
CA GLY A 242 43.42 6.43 -28.17
C GLY A 242 43.33 4.97 -28.63
N ILE A 243 42.72 4.76 -29.80
CA ILE A 243 42.89 3.51 -30.57
C ILE A 243 43.83 3.85 -31.71
#